data_AF-E1L070-F1
#
_entry.id   AF-E1L070-F1
#
_cell.length_a   1.000
_cell.length_b   1.000
_cell.length_c   1.000
_cell.angle_alpha   90.00
_cell.angle_beta   90.00
_cell.angle_gamma   90.00
#
_symmetry.space_group_name_H-M   'P 1'
#
loop_
_entity.id
_entity.type
_entity.pdbx_description
1 polymer ?
#
loop_
_entity_poly.entity_id
_entity_poly.type
_entity_poly.pdbx_seq_one_letter_code
_entity_poly.pdbx_strand_id
1 'polypeptide(L)'
;MLKNQLKKLTVAALVAAMIVPAGVSNADKQQVTRISGKDRITTSVEISKSAYTTSENVVLASGFNFADALSAGQLASALNAPLLLSSQYKLDSQTKNEINRLKAKKVFVVGGDNAISKTGVDTTLKSEKIDVTRLEGQDRYSTSQKVMEKTKEIINPEYLLIASGKNFPDALAATGFFVNHKSVMVLSDGLTYPQSNLQEIAIGGKNQLPLKGFKGKRVSGKDRYETALEIAKLSFDKNNNAILASGQVFADSLSAVSLTKKHNAPIILTQSDSLTENAKKYLNGKNVFIVGGEKTVVKDILTRKKPVVKKEDKNLHTKTGQYYSSLISKKLSKAEADASNQAYNVRIEGDQLVVSGYMLYYKKIDSFFGGDSIGHNVNHSFKITDKTVFRAVSGLATPSYFNKTEFLNYYKLCKNTGLGLVVTVKNGVATEVMIAS
;
A
#
# COMPACT_ATOMS: atom_id res chain seq x y z
N MET A 1 -58.26 -12.15 -72.54
CA MET A 1 -59.46 -11.35 -72.16
C MET A 1 -59.30 -10.96 -70.70
N LEU A 2 -58.70 -9.80 -70.39
CA LEU A 2 -59.32 -8.48 -70.22
C LEU A 2 -60.41 -8.38 -69.12
N LYS A 3 -60.17 -7.45 -68.19
CA LYS A 3 -61.09 -6.63 -67.35
C LYS A 3 -61.40 -7.06 -65.90
N ASN A 4 -60.79 -6.30 -64.98
CA ASN A 4 -61.39 -5.48 -63.91
C ASN A 4 -62.74 -5.91 -63.33
N GLN A 5 -62.83 -5.95 -61.99
CA GLN A 5 -63.62 -4.98 -61.19
C GLN A 5 -63.33 -5.12 -59.68
N LEU A 6 -63.04 -3.99 -59.03
CA LEU A 6 -62.96 -3.80 -57.58
C LEU A 6 -64.32 -4.01 -56.90
N LYS A 7 -64.37 -4.66 -55.72
CA LYS A 7 -65.26 -4.30 -54.60
C LYS A 7 -64.63 -4.58 -53.22
N LYS A 8 -64.15 -3.49 -52.60
CA LYS A 8 -64.24 -3.04 -51.19
C LYS A 8 -64.14 -4.04 -50.01
N LEU A 9 -63.14 -3.76 -49.14
CA LEU A 9 -63.17 -3.59 -47.65
C LEU A 9 -64.03 -4.60 -46.83
N THR A 10 -63.62 -5.24 -45.73
CA THR A 10 -62.62 -4.94 -44.68
C THR A 10 -62.60 -6.10 -43.64
N VAL A 11 -61.58 -6.10 -42.74
CA VAL A 11 -61.49 -6.79 -41.41
C VAL A 11 -61.03 -8.27 -41.48
N ALA A 12 -59.98 -8.76 -40.81
CA ALA A 12 -58.96 -8.22 -39.90
C ALA A 12 -57.69 -9.08 -40.06
N ALA A 13 -56.53 -8.45 -40.24
CA ALA A 13 -55.25 -9.15 -40.14
C ALA A 13 -54.76 -9.07 -38.69
N LEU A 14 -54.73 -10.24 -38.04
CA LEU A 14 -54.08 -10.45 -36.75
C LEU A 14 -52.58 -10.25 -36.94
N VAL A 15 -52.07 -9.05 -36.66
CA VAL A 15 -50.62 -8.81 -36.61
C VAL A 15 -50.12 -9.43 -35.31
N ALA A 16 -49.57 -10.64 -35.42
CA ALA A 16 -48.71 -11.20 -34.39
C ALA A 16 -47.48 -10.28 -34.28
N ALA A 17 -47.48 -9.39 -33.29
CA ALA A 17 -46.32 -8.61 -32.93
C ALA A 17 -45.22 -9.57 -32.47
N MET A 18 -44.26 -9.88 -33.34
CA MET A 18 -42.97 -10.39 -32.94
C MET A 18 -42.32 -9.32 -32.06
N ILE A 19 -42.38 -9.52 -30.75
CA ILE A 19 -41.56 -8.79 -29.79
C ILE A 19 -40.12 -9.20 -30.10
N VAL A 20 -39.42 -8.38 -30.90
CA VAL A 20 -37.96 -8.40 -30.95
C VAL A 20 -37.50 -7.96 -29.56
N PRO A 21 -36.73 -8.77 -28.81
CA PRO A 21 -36.13 -8.29 -27.59
C PRO A 21 -35.16 -7.17 -27.95
N ALA A 22 -35.59 -5.93 -27.68
CA ALA A 22 -34.73 -4.77 -27.75
C ALA A 22 -33.62 -4.95 -26.70
N GLY A 23 -32.37 -4.99 -27.18
CA GLY A 23 -31.20 -4.70 -26.39
C GLY A 23 -30.85 -5.73 -25.31
N VAL A 24 -30.26 -6.85 -25.72
CA VAL A 24 -29.18 -7.40 -24.90
C VAL A 24 -28.01 -6.45 -25.10
N SER A 25 -27.87 -5.48 -24.20
CA SER A 25 -26.62 -4.75 -24.04
C SER A 25 -25.51 -5.78 -23.94
N ASN A 26 -24.65 -5.86 -24.95
CA ASN A 26 -23.31 -6.39 -24.75
C ASN A 26 -22.70 -5.49 -23.68
N ALA A 27 -22.68 -5.95 -22.43
CA ALA A 27 -21.85 -5.35 -21.41
C ALA A 27 -20.42 -5.50 -21.91
N ASP A 28 -19.83 -4.41 -22.42
CA ASP A 28 -18.43 -4.42 -22.84
C ASP A 28 -17.60 -4.95 -21.67
N LYS A 29 -17.02 -6.13 -21.88
CA LYS A 29 -16.26 -6.82 -20.85
C LYS A 29 -15.07 -5.94 -20.52
N GLN A 30 -15.03 -5.44 -19.28
CA GLN A 30 -13.96 -4.61 -18.76
C GLN A 30 -12.59 -5.17 -19.16
N GLN A 31 -11.80 -4.44 -19.96
CA GLN A 31 -10.47 -4.89 -20.33
C GLN A 31 -9.52 -4.68 -19.15
N VAL A 32 -8.80 -5.74 -18.77
CA VAL A 32 -7.85 -5.72 -17.66
C VAL A 32 -6.51 -6.21 -18.16
N THR A 33 -5.50 -5.34 -18.10
CA THR A 33 -4.14 -5.63 -18.53
C THR A 33 -3.21 -5.49 -17.33
N ARG A 34 -2.41 -6.52 -17.05
CA ARG A 34 -1.37 -6.44 -16.02
C ARG A 34 -0.01 -6.19 -16.67
N ILE A 35 0.73 -5.22 -16.13
CA ILE A 35 2.09 -4.90 -16.53
C ILE A 35 2.98 -5.09 -15.31
N SER A 36 3.86 -6.08 -15.36
CA SER A 36 4.71 -6.48 -14.24
C SER A 36 5.95 -7.21 -14.73
N GLY A 37 7.06 -6.98 -14.04
CA GLY A 37 8.28 -7.80 -14.14
C GLY A 37 8.52 -8.61 -12.87
N LYS A 38 9.61 -9.38 -12.85
CA LYS A 38 10.05 -10.15 -11.68
C LYS A 38 10.41 -9.28 -10.46
N ASP A 39 10.74 -8.02 -10.69
CA ASP A 39 11.11 -7.01 -9.71
C ASP A 39 10.71 -5.62 -10.22
N ARG A 40 10.94 -4.58 -9.40
CA ARG A 40 10.60 -3.18 -9.72
C ARG A 40 11.36 -2.63 -10.93
N ILE A 41 12.61 -3.07 -11.13
CA ILE A 41 13.44 -2.63 -12.26
C ILE A 41 12.85 -3.18 -13.55
N THR A 42 12.62 -4.48 -13.59
CA THR A 42 12.00 -5.17 -14.74
C THR A 42 10.58 -4.64 -14.98
N THR A 43 9.82 -4.34 -13.93
CA THR A 43 8.48 -3.71 -14.07
C THR A 43 8.58 -2.34 -14.75
N SER A 44 9.56 -1.51 -14.40
CA SER A 44 9.78 -0.23 -15.08
C SER A 44 10.13 -0.39 -16.56
N VAL A 45 10.87 -1.44 -16.92
CA VAL A 45 11.19 -1.80 -18.30
C VAL A 45 9.94 -2.26 -19.07
N GLU A 46 9.11 -3.11 -18.48
CA GLU A 46 7.85 -3.56 -19.13
C GLU A 46 6.86 -2.41 -19.32
N ILE A 47 6.79 -1.48 -18.36
CA ILE A 47 6.03 -0.23 -18.51
C ILE A 47 6.57 0.59 -19.68
N SER A 48 7.89 0.78 -19.76
CA SER A 48 8.52 1.51 -20.86
C SER A 48 8.20 0.89 -22.22
N LYS A 49 8.35 -0.44 -22.38
CA LYS A 49 8.01 -1.15 -23.62
C LYS A 49 6.55 -0.98 -24.03
N SER A 50 5.63 -0.99 -23.07
CA SER A 50 4.20 -0.82 -23.35
C SER A 50 3.82 0.60 -23.77
N ALA A 51 4.58 1.61 -23.31
CA ALA A 51 4.28 3.01 -23.57
C ALA A 51 5.06 3.60 -24.76
N TYR A 52 6.30 3.13 -25.00
CA TYR A 52 7.25 3.75 -25.91
C TYR A 52 7.93 2.74 -26.83
N THR A 53 7.84 2.98 -28.14
CA THR A 53 8.66 2.26 -29.13
C THR A 53 10.09 2.79 -29.14
N THR A 54 10.26 4.11 -29.08
CA THR A 54 11.53 4.84 -28.99
C THR A 54 11.39 6.04 -28.08
N SER A 55 12.48 6.52 -27.50
CA SER A 55 12.51 7.79 -26.75
C SER A 55 13.93 8.36 -26.74
N GLU A 56 14.11 9.60 -27.19
CA GLU A 56 15.43 10.26 -27.16
C GLU A 56 15.89 10.56 -25.74
N ASN A 57 14.94 10.80 -24.83
CA ASN A 57 15.19 11.09 -23.42
C ASN A 57 14.75 9.91 -22.55
N VAL A 58 15.47 9.67 -21.45
CA VAL A 58 15.08 8.76 -20.38
C VAL A 58 15.25 9.47 -19.05
N VAL A 59 14.31 9.29 -18.13
CA VAL A 59 14.50 9.70 -16.73
C VAL A 59 14.85 8.44 -15.93
N LEU A 60 15.95 8.48 -15.20
CA LEU A 60 16.46 7.36 -14.43
C LEU A 60 16.44 7.71 -12.94
N ALA A 61 15.78 6.90 -12.13
CA ALA A 61 15.72 7.10 -10.68
C ALA A 61 16.04 5.80 -9.91
N SER A 62 16.30 5.94 -8.62
CA SER A 62 16.60 4.79 -7.77
C SER A 62 15.35 3.95 -7.60
N GLY A 63 15.47 2.63 -7.79
CA GLY A 63 14.41 1.70 -7.44
C GLY A 63 14.18 1.60 -5.93
N PHE A 64 15.12 2.07 -5.10
CA PHE A 64 15.15 1.81 -3.66
C PHE A 64 15.02 3.08 -2.81
N ASN A 65 15.42 4.24 -3.32
CA ASN A 65 15.16 5.54 -2.70
C ASN A 65 13.95 6.22 -3.35
N PHE A 66 12.79 6.09 -2.73
CA PHE A 66 11.50 6.40 -3.35
C PHE A 66 11.21 7.89 -3.55
N ALA A 67 11.74 8.76 -2.67
CA ALA A 67 11.43 10.19 -2.72
C ALA A 67 11.93 10.83 -4.03
N ASP A 68 13.13 10.46 -4.47
CA ASP A 68 13.74 10.95 -5.69
C ASP A 68 12.92 10.50 -6.92
N ALA A 69 12.55 9.22 -6.97
CA ALA A 69 11.74 8.65 -8.05
C ALA A 69 10.34 9.27 -8.17
N LEU A 70 9.69 9.62 -7.05
CA LEU A 70 8.39 10.30 -7.08
C LEU A 70 8.50 11.69 -7.70
N SER A 71 9.56 12.43 -7.34
CA SER A 71 9.80 13.75 -7.92
C SER A 71 10.16 13.66 -9.40
N ALA A 72 10.81 12.57 -9.85
CA ALA A 72 11.22 12.34 -11.23
C ALA A 72 10.04 12.20 -12.21
N GLY A 73 8.86 11.78 -11.73
CA GLY A 73 7.69 11.56 -12.58
C GLY A 73 7.23 12.81 -13.34
N GLN A 74 7.33 13.99 -12.73
CA GLN A 74 6.96 15.25 -13.41
C GLN A 74 7.85 15.54 -14.61
N LEU A 75 9.16 15.28 -14.49
CA LEU A 75 10.13 15.49 -15.56
C LEU A 75 9.93 14.46 -16.67
N ALA A 76 9.67 13.20 -16.31
CA ALA A 76 9.35 12.14 -17.28
C ALA A 76 8.09 12.50 -18.10
N SER A 77 7.04 13.01 -17.43
CA SER A 77 5.83 13.49 -18.09
C SER A 77 6.10 14.67 -19.03
N ALA A 78 6.87 15.66 -18.57
CA ALA A 78 7.21 16.86 -19.35
C ALA A 78 8.06 16.55 -20.59
N LEU A 79 9.01 15.63 -20.47
CA LEU A 79 9.86 15.18 -21.58
C LEU A 79 9.17 14.18 -22.52
N ASN A 80 7.97 13.71 -22.16
CA ASN A 80 7.32 12.55 -22.80
C ASN A 80 8.28 11.34 -22.89
N ALA A 81 8.94 11.03 -21.77
CA ALA A 81 10.00 10.05 -21.67
C ALA A 81 9.67 8.96 -20.63
N PRO A 82 10.18 7.73 -20.79
CA PRO A 82 10.01 6.71 -19.77
C PRO A 82 10.80 7.04 -18.51
N LEU A 83 10.20 6.72 -17.36
CA LEU A 83 10.87 6.67 -16.06
C LEU A 83 11.34 5.24 -15.79
N LEU A 84 12.64 5.01 -15.93
CA LEU A 84 13.28 3.73 -15.63
C LEU A 84 13.87 3.73 -14.22
N LEU A 85 14.00 2.54 -13.64
CA LEU A 85 14.61 2.35 -12.33
C LEU A 85 15.95 1.63 -12.44
N SER A 86 16.87 1.93 -11.54
CA SER A 86 18.14 1.21 -11.38
C SER A 86 18.44 0.93 -9.91
N SER A 87 19.29 -0.07 -9.69
CA SER A 87 19.98 -0.31 -8.44
C SER A 87 20.96 0.81 -8.12
N GLN A 88 21.32 0.93 -6.84
CA GLN A 88 22.18 2.00 -6.34
C GLN A 88 23.57 1.96 -6.96
N TYR A 89 24.25 0.81 -6.96
CA TYR A 89 25.70 0.75 -7.26
C TYR A 89 26.06 0.50 -8.72
N LYS A 90 25.08 0.18 -9.57
CA LYS A 90 25.32 -0.15 -10.99
C LYS A 90 24.10 0.11 -11.83
N LEU A 91 24.33 0.32 -13.14
CA LEU A 91 23.27 0.32 -14.13
C LEU A 91 22.87 -1.12 -14.41
N ASP A 92 21.67 -1.52 -14.01
CA ASP A 92 21.19 -2.88 -14.23
C ASP A 92 21.08 -3.19 -15.73
N SER A 93 21.42 -4.42 -16.11
CA SER A 93 21.48 -4.82 -17.52
C SER A 93 20.11 -4.70 -18.20
N GLN A 94 19.01 -4.95 -17.47
CA GLN A 94 17.66 -4.76 -17.99
C GLN A 94 17.40 -3.28 -18.34
N THR A 95 17.80 -2.36 -17.47
CA THR A 95 17.65 -0.91 -17.67
C THR A 95 18.53 -0.43 -18.81
N LYS A 96 19.78 -0.89 -18.85
CA LYS A 96 20.73 -0.60 -19.93
C LYS A 96 20.19 -1.06 -21.29
N ASN A 97 19.71 -2.30 -21.37
CA ASN A 97 19.15 -2.83 -22.62
C ASN A 97 17.91 -2.06 -23.06
N GLU A 98 17.08 -1.59 -22.12
CA GLU A 98 15.91 -0.78 -22.43
C GLU A 98 16.28 0.62 -22.94
N ILE A 99 17.29 1.27 -22.34
CA ILE A 99 17.85 2.54 -22.84
C ILE A 99 18.33 2.37 -24.30
N ASN A 100 19.02 1.27 -24.59
CA ASN A 100 19.49 0.96 -25.93
C ASN A 100 18.34 0.65 -26.91
N ARG A 101 17.33 -0.12 -26.48
CA ARG A 101 16.13 -0.40 -27.27
C ARG A 101 15.39 0.89 -27.65
N LEU A 102 15.29 1.83 -26.71
CA LEU A 102 14.66 3.14 -26.91
C LEU A 102 15.45 4.05 -27.84
N LYS A 103 16.73 3.74 -28.10
CA LYS A 103 17.70 4.60 -28.80
C LYS A 103 17.87 5.95 -28.11
N ALA A 104 17.90 5.94 -26.78
CA ALA A 104 18.02 7.15 -25.98
C ALA A 104 19.39 7.82 -26.18
N LYS A 105 19.37 9.15 -26.33
CA LYS A 105 20.55 9.99 -26.47
C LYS A 105 20.91 10.70 -25.17
N LYS A 106 19.91 10.94 -24.32
CA LYS A 106 20.05 11.67 -23.07
C LYS A 106 19.36 10.96 -21.92
N VAL A 107 20.05 10.83 -20.80
CA VAL A 107 19.52 10.29 -19.55
C VAL A 107 19.58 11.36 -18.46
N PHE A 108 18.43 11.64 -17.87
CA PHE A 108 18.31 12.48 -16.68
C PHE A 108 18.34 11.60 -15.43
N VAL A 109 19.44 11.62 -14.69
CA VAL A 109 19.60 10.82 -13.47
C VAL A 109 19.10 11.63 -12.28
N VAL A 110 18.09 11.13 -11.57
CA VAL A 110 17.48 11.80 -10.42
C VAL A 110 17.89 11.10 -9.13
N GLY A 111 18.52 11.87 -8.25
CA GLY A 111 19.03 11.41 -6.96
C GLY A 111 20.54 11.54 -6.82
N GLY A 112 21.00 11.64 -5.58
CA GLY A 112 22.42 11.77 -5.25
C GLY A 112 23.21 10.46 -5.42
N ASP A 113 24.52 10.52 -5.19
CA ASP A 113 25.43 9.36 -5.26
C ASP A 113 25.00 8.19 -4.35
N ASN A 114 24.42 8.51 -3.19
CA ASN A 114 23.86 7.54 -2.25
C ASN A 114 22.57 6.85 -2.75
N ALA A 115 21.89 7.41 -3.75
CA ALA A 115 20.68 6.81 -4.34
C ALA A 115 21.01 6.07 -5.64
N ILE A 116 21.89 6.65 -6.45
CA ILE A 116 22.43 6.13 -7.70
C ILE A 116 23.89 6.57 -7.79
N SER A 117 24.81 5.61 -7.71
CA SER A 117 26.24 5.81 -7.79
C SER A 117 26.64 6.46 -9.12
N LYS A 118 27.36 7.58 -9.04
CA LYS A 118 27.96 8.28 -10.17
C LYS A 118 28.99 7.40 -10.87
N THR A 119 29.85 6.73 -10.09
CA THR A 119 30.90 5.86 -10.63
C THR A 119 30.35 4.60 -11.28
N GLY A 120 29.24 4.05 -10.75
CA GLY A 120 28.60 2.86 -11.31
C GLY A 120 27.63 3.12 -12.47
N VAL A 121 26.92 4.26 -12.46
CA VAL A 121 25.85 4.56 -13.42
C VAL A 121 26.24 5.63 -14.42
N ASP A 122 26.67 6.81 -13.97
CA ASP A 122 26.98 7.93 -14.88
C ASP A 122 28.16 7.57 -15.79
N THR A 123 29.20 6.96 -15.23
CA THR A 123 30.36 6.48 -16.00
C THR A 123 29.94 5.46 -17.06
N THR A 124 29.05 4.52 -16.71
CA THR A 124 28.56 3.50 -17.64
C THR A 124 27.74 4.13 -18.77
N LEU A 125 26.85 5.09 -18.46
CA LEU A 125 26.06 5.78 -19.49
C LEU A 125 26.95 6.61 -20.43
N LYS A 126 27.93 7.35 -19.86
CA LYS A 126 28.86 8.17 -20.64
C LYS A 126 29.76 7.33 -21.56
N SER A 127 30.20 6.14 -21.12
CA SER A 127 31.00 5.25 -21.98
C SER A 127 30.22 4.72 -23.17
N GLU A 128 28.88 4.69 -23.09
CA GLU A 128 27.99 4.40 -24.22
C GLU A 128 27.63 5.64 -25.06
N LYS A 129 28.33 6.76 -24.84
CA LYS A 129 28.11 8.04 -25.54
C LYS A 129 26.70 8.61 -25.33
N ILE A 130 26.09 8.30 -24.19
CA ILE A 130 24.81 8.89 -23.76
C ILE A 130 25.11 10.17 -22.97
N ASP A 131 24.41 11.26 -23.29
CA ASP A 131 24.47 12.50 -22.51
C ASP A 131 23.80 12.29 -21.15
N VAL A 132 24.48 12.68 -20.06
CA VAL A 132 24.00 12.46 -18.70
C VAL A 132 23.84 13.79 -17.99
N THR A 133 22.61 14.09 -17.58
CA THR A 133 22.30 15.24 -16.71
C THR A 133 21.81 14.73 -15.36
N ARG A 134 22.56 14.99 -14.29
CA ARG A 134 22.17 14.58 -12.94
C ARG A 134 21.45 15.70 -12.20
N LEU A 135 20.32 15.37 -11.58
CA LEU A 135 19.50 16.23 -10.73
C LEU A 135 19.56 15.69 -9.31
N GLU A 136 20.40 16.30 -8.46
CA GLU A 136 20.64 15.85 -7.08
C GLU A 136 20.71 17.03 -6.11
N GLY A 137 20.07 16.93 -4.96
CA GLY A 137 20.22 17.84 -3.84
C GLY A 137 20.93 17.19 -2.65
N GLN A 138 21.10 17.94 -1.56
CA GLN A 138 21.62 17.40 -0.29
C GLN A 138 20.63 16.42 0.36
N ASP A 139 19.36 16.55 0.02
CA ASP A 139 18.27 15.72 0.50
C ASP A 139 17.17 15.56 -0.56
N ARG A 140 16.09 14.86 -0.20
CA ARG A 140 14.94 14.64 -1.08
C ARG A 140 14.19 15.92 -1.45
N TYR A 141 14.21 16.93 -0.59
CA TYR A 141 13.46 18.16 -0.78
C TYR A 141 14.18 19.04 -1.81
N SER A 142 15.47 19.26 -1.61
CA SER A 142 16.36 19.94 -2.55
C SER A 142 16.50 19.19 -3.88
N THR A 143 16.51 17.85 -3.88
CA THR A 143 16.43 17.06 -5.12
C THR A 143 15.11 17.32 -5.85
N SER A 144 13.97 17.28 -5.15
CA SER A 144 12.67 17.55 -5.75
C SER A 144 12.55 18.97 -6.34
N GLN A 145 13.17 19.96 -5.68
CA GLN A 145 13.26 21.33 -6.19
C GLN A 145 14.07 21.40 -7.48
N LYS A 146 15.24 20.74 -7.57
CA LYS A 146 16.01 20.69 -8.81
C LYS A 146 15.27 20.03 -9.95
N VAL A 147 14.50 18.98 -9.67
CA VAL A 147 13.64 18.34 -10.68
C VAL A 147 12.51 19.28 -11.11
N MET A 148 11.88 19.98 -10.16
CA MET A 148 10.87 21.00 -10.46
C MET A 148 11.43 22.12 -11.35
N GLU A 149 12.58 22.71 -10.99
CA GLU A 149 13.20 23.77 -11.80
C GLU A 149 13.57 23.27 -13.20
N LYS A 150 14.14 22.07 -13.30
CA LYS A 150 14.42 21.48 -14.62
C LYS A 150 13.15 21.26 -15.45
N THR A 151 12.05 20.94 -14.78
CA THR A 151 10.74 20.76 -15.44
C THR A 151 10.17 22.09 -15.92
N LYS A 152 10.35 23.18 -15.16
CA LYS A 152 9.97 24.55 -15.56
C LYS A 152 10.72 25.07 -16.79
N GLU A 153 11.90 24.52 -17.09
CA GLU A 153 12.60 24.84 -18.35
C GLU A 153 11.92 24.22 -19.58
N ILE A 154 11.11 23.17 -19.39
CA ILE A 154 10.48 22.39 -20.47
C ILE A 154 9.01 22.81 -20.65
N ILE A 155 8.33 23.14 -19.55
CA ILE A 155 6.92 23.57 -19.56
C ILE A 155 6.79 24.93 -18.89
N ASN A 156 5.78 25.71 -19.27
CA ASN A 156 5.35 26.90 -18.54
C ASN A 156 4.22 26.49 -17.57
N PRO A 157 4.49 26.13 -16.29
CA PRO A 157 3.47 25.60 -15.40
C PRO A 157 2.51 26.69 -14.93
N GLU A 158 1.29 26.27 -14.61
CA GLU A 158 0.23 27.08 -14.01
C GLU A 158 -0.01 26.67 -12.54
N TYR A 159 0.33 25.41 -12.19
CA TYR A 159 0.08 24.84 -10.86
C TYR A 159 1.38 24.37 -10.18
N LEU A 160 1.47 24.58 -8.87
CA LEU A 160 2.46 23.98 -7.99
C LEU A 160 1.79 22.98 -7.04
N LEU A 161 2.13 21.71 -7.18
CA LEU A 161 1.69 20.65 -6.29
C LEU A 161 2.68 20.51 -5.14
N ILE A 162 2.16 20.47 -3.92
CA ILE A 162 2.94 20.35 -2.69
C ILE A 162 2.56 19.03 -2.04
N ALA A 163 3.48 18.07 -2.04
CA ALA A 163 3.26 16.74 -1.49
C ALA A 163 4.21 16.45 -0.32
N SER A 164 3.84 15.55 0.59
CA SER A 164 4.72 15.19 1.70
C SER A 164 5.90 14.36 1.23
N GLY A 165 7.12 14.79 1.56
CA GLY A 165 8.33 13.96 1.38
C GLY A 165 8.52 12.91 2.48
N LYS A 166 7.60 12.83 3.45
CA LYS A 166 7.62 11.84 4.55
C LYS A 166 6.68 10.66 4.30
N ASN A 167 5.53 10.91 3.65
CA ASN A 167 4.56 9.87 3.29
C ASN A 167 4.16 10.00 1.80
N PHE A 168 4.60 9.03 1.02
CA PHE A 168 4.67 9.07 -0.45
C PHE A 168 3.43 8.71 -1.28
N PRO A 169 2.45 7.92 -0.80
CA PRO A 169 1.35 7.44 -1.64
C PRO A 169 0.55 8.55 -2.32
N ASP A 170 0.34 9.67 -1.62
CA ASP A 170 -0.39 10.82 -2.12
C ASP A 170 0.37 11.51 -3.27
N ALA A 171 1.71 11.59 -3.15
CA ALA A 171 2.58 12.12 -4.21
C ALA A 171 2.61 11.21 -5.46
N LEU A 172 2.51 9.90 -5.28
CA LEU A 172 2.44 8.95 -6.40
C LEU A 172 1.16 9.18 -7.22
N ALA A 173 0.02 9.27 -6.55
CA ALA A 173 -1.26 9.51 -7.23
C ALA A 173 -1.29 10.89 -7.92
N ALA A 174 -0.58 11.89 -7.36
CA ALA A 174 -0.43 13.22 -7.95
C ALA A 174 0.21 13.20 -9.34
N THR A 175 0.95 12.15 -9.72
CA THR A 175 1.55 12.04 -11.06
C THR A 175 0.52 12.09 -12.19
N GLY A 176 -0.72 11.66 -11.92
CA GLY A 176 -1.84 11.82 -12.85
C GLY A 176 -2.14 13.27 -13.22
N PHE A 177 -1.93 14.18 -12.27
CA PHE A 177 -2.23 15.60 -12.46
C PHE A 177 -1.36 16.23 -13.56
N PHE A 178 -0.09 15.80 -13.68
CA PHE A 178 0.87 16.30 -14.69
C PHE A 178 0.48 16.01 -16.14
N VAL A 179 -0.45 15.07 -16.37
CA VAL A 179 -0.84 14.68 -17.74
C VAL A 179 -1.79 15.69 -18.37
N ASN A 180 -2.76 16.18 -17.59
CA ASN A 180 -3.82 17.06 -18.07
C ASN A 180 -3.68 18.51 -17.59
N HIS A 181 -2.68 18.81 -16.77
CA HIS A 181 -2.43 20.16 -16.26
C HIS A 181 -0.95 20.50 -16.39
N LYS A 182 -0.65 21.71 -16.87
CA LYS A 182 0.71 22.26 -16.86
C LYS A 182 1.11 22.52 -15.42
N SER A 183 1.80 21.57 -14.83
CA SER A 183 1.98 21.54 -13.39
C SER A 183 3.32 20.94 -13.01
N VAL A 184 3.85 21.42 -11.90
CA VAL A 184 5.08 20.92 -11.28
C VAL A 184 4.81 20.54 -9.84
N MET A 185 5.70 19.74 -9.24
CA MET A 185 5.57 19.28 -7.86
C MET A 185 6.88 19.43 -7.10
N VAL A 186 6.73 19.78 -5.82
CA VAL A 186 7.82 19.80 -4.85
C VAL A 186 7.45 18.95 -3.63
N LEU A 187 8.45 18.30 -3.05
CA LEU A 187 8.28 17.59 -1.78
C LEU A 187 8.49 18.57 -0.61
N SER A 188 7.60 18.51 0.37
CA SER A 188 7.64 19.30 1.61
C SER A 188 7.94 18.40 2.80
N ASP A 189 8.65 18.94 3.79
CA ASP A 189 8.83 18.34 5.11
C ASP A 189 7.56 18.41 5.99
N GLY A 190 6.49 19.00 5.48
CA GLY A 190 5.20 19.23 6.14
C GLY A 190 5.00 20.68 6.58
N LEU A 191 6.07 21.45 6.70
CA LEU A 191 6.04 22.82 7.21
C LEU A 191 6.34 23.82 6.11
N THR A 192 7.32 23.52 5.25
CA THR A 192 7.86 24.48 4.28
C THR A 192 7.82 23.96 2.85
N TYR A 193 7.73 24.89 1.90
CA TYR A 193 7.88 24.67 0.46
C TYR A 193 8.32 26.01 -0.18
N PRO A 194 8.92 26.00 -1.39
CA PRO A 194 9.31 27.22 -2.09
C PRO A 194 8.11 28.13 -2.34
N GLN A 195 8.28 29.43 -2.09
CA GLN A 195 7.28 30.41 -2.53
C GLN A 195 7.13 30.38 -4.04
N SER A 196 5.91 30.56 -4.52
CA SER A 196 5.59 30.50 -5.93
C SER A 196 4.47 31.47 -6.28
N ASN A 197 4.46 31.96 -7.52
CA ASN A 197 3.36 32.69 -8.13
C ASN A 197 2.34 31.75 -8.82
N LEU A 198 2.58 30.44 -8.78
CA LEU A 198 1.70 29.43 -9.38
C LEU A 198 0.47 29.17 -8.50
N GLN A 199 -0.57 28.57 -9.09
CA GLN A 199 -1.73 28.11 -8.32
C GLN A 199 -1.33 26.91 -7.46
N GLU A 200 -1.28 27.11 -6.15
CA GLU A 200 -0.77 26.12 -5.21
C GLU A 200 -1.84 25.08 -4.83
N ILE A 201 -1.46 23.80 -4.89
CA ILE A 201 -2.31 22.67 -4.52
C ILE A 201 -1.56 21.76 -3.53
N ALA A 202 -2.00 21.71 -2.28
CA ALA A 202 -1.51 20.74 -1.30
C ALA A 202 -2.15 19.37 -1.54
N ILE A 203 -1.33 18.35 -1.75
CA ILE A 203 -1.76 16.96 -1.94
C ILE A 203 -1.53 16.17 -0.65
N GLY A 204 -2.62 15.92 0.08
CA GLY A 204 -2.60 15.20 1.35
C GLY A 204 -3.20 15.98 2.53
N GLY A 205 -3.54 15.23 3.58
CA GLY A 205 -4.22 15.75 4.76
C GLY A 205 -3.35 16.68 5.64
N LYS A 206 -4.00 17.49 6.48
CA LYS A 206 -3.34 18.45 7.38
C LYS A 206 -2.35 17.80 8.38
N ASN A 207 -2.53 16.52 8.70
CA ASN A 207 -1.60 15.82 9.61
C ASN A 207 -0.21 15.64 9.00
N GLN A 208 -0.12 15.48 7.67
CA GLN A 208 1.14 15.25 6.95
C GLN A 208 1.70 16.52 6.33
N LEU A 209 0.79 17.43 5.93
CA LEU A 209 1.10 18.75 5.38
C LEU A 209 0.33 19.83 6.16
N PRO A 210 0.71 20.11 7.43
CA PRO A 210 0.10 21.19 8.20
C PRO A 210 0.08 22.53 7.46
N LEU A 211 1.21 22.91 6.85
CA LEU A 211 1.39 24.13 6.05
C LEU A 211 0.65 25.33 6.66
N LYS A 212 1.10 25.80 7.83
CA LYS A 212 0.41 26.87 8.59
C LYS A 212 0.21 28.10 7.70
N GLY A 213 -1.04 28.58 7.60
CA GLY A 213 -1.39 29.75 6.79
C GLY A 213 -1.50 29.48 5.29
N PHE A 214 -1.44 28.22 4.83
CA PHE A 214 -1.62 27.86 3.42
C PHE A 214 -3.01 28.26 2.92
N LYS A 215 -3.04 29.05 1.83
CA LYS A 215 -4.27 29.58 1.22
C LYS A 215 -4.65 28.87 -0.09
N GLY A 216 -3.77 28.02 -0.63
CA GLY A 216 -4.03 27.27 -1.85
C GLY A 216 -5.09 26.18 -1.69
N LYS A 217 -5.39 25.49 -2.80
CA LYS A 217 -6.36 24.38 -2.80
C LYS A 217 -5.75 23.18 -2.08
N ARG A 218 -6.56 22.41 -1.35
CA ARG A 218 -6.12 21.13 -0.78
C ARG A 218 -6.92 19.99 -1.39
N VAL A 219 -6.22 18.94 -1.80
CA VAL A 219 -6.79 17.68 -2.28
C VAL A 219 -6.37 16.57 -1.31
N SER A 220 -7.32 15.98 -0.61
CA SER A 220 -7.06 14.93 0.38
C SER A 220 -8.30 14.10 0.64
N GLY A 221 -8.11 12.80 0.88
CA GLY A 221 -9.13 11.91 1.42
C GLY A 221 -8.85 11.53 2.88
N LYS A 222 -9.71 10.66 3.43
CA LYS A 222 -9.53 10.09 4.79
C LYS A 222 -8.29 9.19 4.89
N ASP A 223 -7.83 8.65 3.76
CA ASP A 223 -6.65 7.81 3.61
C ASP A 223 -6.06 7.98 2.20
N ARG A 224 -4.94 7.31 1.93
CA ARG A 224 -4.23 7.36 0.64
C ARG A 224 -5.07 6.90 -0.55
N TYR A 225 -6.02 6.00 -0.34
CA TYR A 225 -6.84 5.43 -1.40
C TYR A 225 -7.91 6.44 -1.82
N GLU A 226 -8.54 7.10 -0.84
CA GLU A 226 -9.47 8.20 -1.12
C GLU A 226 -8.75 9.44 -1.66
N THR A 227 -7.54 9.79 -1.17
CA THR A 227 -6.76 10.90 -1.77
C THR A 227 -6.48 10.65 -3.25
N ALA A 228 -6.09 9.42 -3.62
CA ALA A 228 -5.87 9.06 -5.02
C ALA A 228 -7.15 9.20 -5.88
N LEU A 229 -8.30 8.83 -5.32
CA LEU A 229 -9.60 9.01 -6.00
C LEU A 229 -9.97 10.48 -6.17
N GLU A 230 -9.71 11.34 -5.18
CA GLU A 230 -9.97 12.78 -5.29
C GLU A 230 -9.07 13.43 -6.35
N ILE A 231 -7.80 13.02 -6.45
CA ILE A 231 -6.91 13.46 -7.54
C ILE A 231 -7.43 12.97 -8.90
N ALA A 232 -7.86 11.71 -8.98
CA ALA A 232 -8.40 11.14 -10.21
C ALA A 232 -9.65 11.88 -10.70
N LYS A 233 -10.60 12.19 -9.80
CA LYS A 233 -11.81 12.97 -10.13
C LYS A 233 -11.46 14.39 -10.56
N LEU A 234 -10.47 15.00 -9.92
CA LEU A 234 -10.04 16.36 -10.25
C LEU A 234 -9.44 16.45 -11.67
N SER A 235 -8.80 15.39 -12.16
CA SER A 235 -8.04 15.45 -13.42
C SER A 235 -8.56 14.59 -14.57
N PHE A 236 -9.51 13.67 -14.33
CA PHE A 236 -9.91 12.63 -15.29
C PHE A 236 -11.43 12.35 -15.29
N ASP A 237 -12.26 13.38 -15.18
CA ASP A 237 -13.73 13.27 -15.04
C ASP A 237 -14.43 12.49 -16.18
N LYS A 238 -13.83 12.35 -17.37
CA LYS A 238 -14.41 11.67 -18.53
C LYS A 238 -13.51 10.61 -19.18
N ASN A 239 -12.76 9.87 -18.37
CA ASN A 239 -11.81 8.90 -18.88
C ASN A 239 -12.31 7.45 -18.80
N ASN A 240 -12.06 6.65 -19.83
CA ASN A 240 -12.37 5.22 -19.85
C ASN A 240 -11.24 4.34 -19.31
N ASN A 241 -10.07 4.90 -18.99
CA ASN A 241 -8.91 4.15 -18.52
C ASN A 241 -8.61 4.46 -17.04
N ALA A 242 -8.02 3.50 -16.34
CA ALA A 242 -7.47 3.70 -15.00
C ALA A 242 -6.24 2.80 -14.80
N ILE A 243 -5.25 3.30 -14.07
CA ILE A 243 -4.10 2.51 -13.64
C ILE A 243 -4.32 2.11 -12.20
N LEU A 244 -4.26 0.80 -11.92
CA LEU A 244 -4.41 0.28 -10.58
C LEU A 244 -3.04 -0.11 -10.02
N ALA A 245 -2.67 0.50 -8.90
CA ALA A 245 -1.35 0.37 -8.28
C ALA A 245 -1.47 0.06 -6.77
N SER A 246 -0.49 -0.65 -6.21
CA SER A 246 -0.45 -0.88 -4.76
C SER A 246 -0.14 0.42 -4.01
N GLY A 247 -1.00 0.77 -3.05
CA GLY A 247 -0.76 1.86 -2.10
C GLY A 247 0.11 1.44 -0.91
N GLN A 248 0.48 0.16 -0.80
CA GLN A 248 1.32 -0.38 0.28
C GLN A 248 2.75 -0.63 -0.19
N VAL A 249 2.91 -1.16 -1.41
CA VAL A 249 4.21 -1.43 -2.05
C VAL A 249 4.30 -0.62 -3.34
N PHE A 250 4.84 0.59 -3.24
CA PHE A 250 4.82 1.59 -4.30
C PHE A 250 5.96 1.47 -5.31
N ALA A 251 6.95 0.61 -5.04
CA ALA A 251 8.15 0.48 -5.86
C ALA A 251 7.85 0.15 -7.34
N ASP A 252 6.87 -0.71 -7.60
CA ASP A 252 6.46 -1.12 -8.94
C ASP A 252 5.74 0.02 -9.68
N SER A 253 5.11 0.92 -8.93
CA SER A 253 4.22 1.97 -9.44
C SER A 253 4.91 3.29 -9.73
N LEU A 254 6.18 3.47 -9.32
CA LEU A 254 6.92 4.73 -9.53
C LEU A 254 7.02 5.10 -11.00
N SER A 255 7.20 4.09 -11.87
CA SER A 255 7.31 4.25 -13.32
C SER A 255 5.95 4.34 -14.03
N ALA A 256 4.84 4.18 -13.31
CA ALA A 256 3.49 4.16 -13.87
C ALA A 256 3.08 5.49 -14.53
N VAL A 257 3.78 6.60 -14.24
CA VAL A 257 3.60 7.88 -14.93
C VAL A 257 3.65 7.76 -16.46
N SER A 258 4.46 6.83 -16.97
CA SER A 258 4.54 6.51 -18.41
C SER A 258 3.20 5.99 -18.95
N LEU A 259 2.54 5.12 -18.20
CA LEU A 259 1.20 4.61 -18.54
C LEU A 259 0.15 5.70 -18.41
N THR A 260 0.26 6.53 -17.38
CA THR A 260 -0.64 7.66 -17.14
C THR A 260 -0.65 8.57 -18.35
N LYS A 261 0.53 8.88 -18.90
CA LYS A 261 0.66 9.67 -20.13
C LYS A 261 0.14 8.93 -21.37
N LYS A 262 0.53 7.66 -21.55
CA LYS A 262 0.17 6.85 -22.73
C LYS A 262 -1.33 6.64 -22.87
N HIS A 263 -2.01 6.33 -21.77
CA HIS A 263 -3.44 5.98 -21.74
C HIS A 263 -4.32 7.14 -21.27
N ASN A 264 -3.72 8.31 -21.02
CA ASN A 264 -4.37 9.45 -20.38
C ASN A 264 -5.14 8.99 -19.13
N ALA A 265 -4.52 8.25 -18.20
CA ALA A 265 -5.20 7.51 -17.13
C ALA A 265 -4.77 7.92 -15.72
N PRO A 266 -5.69 8.08 -14.74
CA PRO A 266 -5.31 8.33 -13.36
C PRO A 266 -4.72 7.08 -12.70
N ILE A 267 -3.91 7.30 -11.67
CA ILE A 267 -3.46 6.24 -10.77
C ILE A 267 -4.45 6.11 -9.62
N ILE A 268 -5.11 4.96 -9.54
CA ILE A 268 -5.94 4.54 -8.42
C ILE A 268 -5.11 3.61 -7.54
N LEU A 269 -5.13 3.85 -6.23
CA LEU A 269 -4.41 3.03 -5.27
C LEU A 269 -5.31 1.95 -4.67
N THR A 270 -4.73 0.79 -4.39
CA THR A 270 -5.39 -0.34 -3.72
C THR A 270 -4.52 -0.94 -2.62
N GLN A 271 -5.12 -1.63 -1.66
CA GLN A 271 -4.37 -2.58 -0.85
C GLN A 271 -4.02 -3.81 -1.69
N SER A 272 -3.07 -4.60 -1.22
CA SER A 272 -2.56 -5.75 -1.97
C SER A 272 -3.65 -6.78 -2.27
N ASP A 273 -4.62 -6.93 -1.37
CA ASP A 273 -5.70 -7.92 -1.42
C ASP A 273 -7.11 -7.31 -1.27
N SER A 274 -7.24 -5.98 -1.29
CA SER A 274 -8.55 -5.34 -1.15
C SER A 274 -8.67 -3.98 -1.84
N LEU A 275 -9.81 -3.79 -2.52
CA LEU A 275 -10.24 -2.51 -3.06
C LEU A 275 -11.29 -1.87 -2.16
N THR A 276 -11.21 -0.55 -1.99
CA THR A 276 -12.29 0.21 -1.36
C THR A 276 -13.53 0.21 -2.27
N GLU A 277 -14.73 0.33 -1.68
CA GLU A 277 -15.97 0.38 -2.46
C GLU A 277 -16.01 1.59 -3.41
N ASN A 278 -15.43 2.72 -2.99
CA ASN A 278 -15.29 3.90 -3.86
C ASN A 278 -14.36 3.63 -5.05
N ALA A 279 -13.25 2.92 -4.84
CA ALA A 279 -12.36 2.53 -5.92
C ALA A 279 -13.04 1.54 -6.87
N LYS A 280 -13.77 0.54 -6.38
CA LYS A 280 -14.55 -0.38 -7.23
C LYS A 280 -15.57 0.38 -8.08
N LYS A 281 -16.32 1.31 -7.46
CA LYS A 281 -17.30 2.15 -8.16
C LYS A 281 -16.62 2.99 -9.25
N TYR A 282 -15.46 3.57 -8.95
CA TYR A 282 -14.70 4.35 -9.93
C TYR A 282 -14.19 3.50 -11.09
N LEU A 283 -13.70 2.28 -10.82
CA LEU A 283 -13.13 1.41 -11.85
C LEU A 283 -14.18 0.71 -12.72
N ASN A 284 -15.45 0.67 -12.30
CA ASN A 284 -16.51 0.00 -13.05
C ASN A 284 -16.66 0.59 -14.47
N GLY A 285 -16.67 -0.28 -15.48
CA GLY A 285 -16.76 0.11 -16.88
C GLY A 285 -15.50 0.73 -17.49
N LYS A 286 -14.38 0.81 -16.75
CA LYS A 286 -13.11 1.36 -17.25
C LYS A 286 -12.11 0.26 -17.61
N ASN A 287 -11.30 0.47 -18.64
CA ASN A 287 -10.12 -0.35 -18.89
C ASN A 287 -9.10 -0.16 -17.77
N VAL A 288 -8.66 -1.26 -17.15
CA VAL A 288 -7.78 -1.22 -15.98
C VAL A 288 -6.40 -1.78 -16.32
N PHE A 289 -5.38 -0.95 -16.09
CA PHE A 289 -3.97 -1.33 -16.20
C PHE A 289 -3.43 -1.58 -14.80
N ILE A 290 -3.26 -2.84 -14.41
CA ILE A 290 -2.70 -3.22 -13.11
C ILE A 290 -1.17 -3.17 -13.18
N VAL A 291 -0.55 -2.37 -12.32
CA VAL A 291 0.91 -2.27 -12.21
C VAL A 291 1.41 -3.06 -11.01
N GLY A 292 2.37 -3.94 -11.28
CA GLY A 292 3.01 -4.78 -10.27
C GLY A 292 2.55 -6.24 -10.29
N GLY A 293 3.37 -7.10 -9.67
CA GLY A 293 3.11 -8.54 -9.61
C GLY A 293 1.94 -8.92 -8.70
N GLU A 294 1.55 -10.20 -8.73
CA GLU A 294 0.43 -10.69 -7.91
C GLU A 294 0.69 -10.62 -6.39
N LYS A 295 1.96 -10.51 -5.98
CA LYS A 295 2.35 -10.28 -4.58
C LYS A 295 1.99 -8.87 -4.09
N THR A 296 1.93 -7.88 -4.98
CA THR A 296 1.66 -6.47 -4.63
C THR A 296 0.23 -6.07 -4.94
N VAL A 297 -0.39 -6.69 -5.95
CA VAL A 297 -1.83 -6.57 -6.26
C VAL A 297 -2.33 -7.93 -6.74
N VAL A 298 -3.14 -8.63 -5.93
CA VAL A 298 -3.64 -9.99 -6.24
C VAL A 298 -4.35 -10.07 -7.59
N LYS A 299 -4.34 -11.26 -8.20
CA LYS A 299 -4.91 -11.50 -9.54
C LYS A 299 -6.40 -11.18 -9.64
N ASP A 300 -7.14 -11.52 -8.59
CA ASP A 300 -8.60 -11.40 -8.50
C ASP A 300 -9.07 -10.06 -7.93
N ILE A 301 -8.19 -9.06 -7.79
CA ILE A 301 -8.44 -7.82 -7.02
C ILE A 301 -9.76 -7.12 -7.37
N LEU A 302 -10.13 -7.05 -8.66
CA LEU A 302 -11.34 -6.38 -9.14
C LEU A 302 -12.63 -7.14 -8.80
N THR A 303 -12.56 -8.47 -8.72
CA THR A 303 -13.71 -9.36 -8.44
C THR A 303 -13.77 -9.77 -6.97
N ARG A 304 -12.69 -9.52 -6.21
CA ARG A 304 -12.53 -9.96 -4.83
C ARG A 304 -13.52 -9.23 -3.92
N LYS A 305 -14.30 -10.01 -3.16
CA LYS A 305 -15.09 -9.46 -2.06
C LYS A 305 -14.12 -8.93 -1.00
N LYS A 306 -14.46 -7.79 -0.40
CA LYS A 306 -13.62 -7.18 0.63
C LYS A 306 -13.30 -8.25 1.69
N PRO A 307 -12.02 -8.52 2.01
CA PRO A 307 -11.70 -9.42 3.10
C PRO A 307 -12.44 -8.90 4.33
N VAL A 308 -13.20 -9.77 4.99
CA VAL A 308 -13.82 -9.42 6.27
C VAL A 308 -12.67 -9.15 7.22
N VAL A 309 -12.42 -7.86 7.50
CA VAL A 309 -11.47 -7.45 8.52
C VAL A 309 -11.97 -8.09 9.81
N LYS A 310 -11.30 -9.14 10.29
CA LYS A 310 -11.46 -9.55 11.68
C LYS A 310 -11.07 -8.31 12.47
N LYS A 311 -12.06 -7.72 13.13
CA LYS A 311 -11.91 -6.63 14.12
C LYS A 311 -10.62 -6.91 14.89
N GLU A 312 -9.74 -5.93 15.07
CA GLU A 312 -8.61 -6.07 16.00
C GLU A 312 -9.14 -6.74 17.26
N ASP A 313 -8.68 -7.96 17.50
CA ASP A 313 -9.06 -8.66 18.71
C ASP A 313 -8.36 -7.91 19.82
N LYS A 314 -9.12 -7.06 20.52
CA LYS A 314 -8.61 -6.27 21.65
C LYS A 314 -8.01 -7.16 22.75
N ASN A 315 -8.30 -8.45 22.69
CA ASN A 315 -7.76 -9.43 23.61
C ASN A 315 -6.57 -10.20 23.03
N LEU A 316 -6.08 -9.91 21.82
CA LEU A 316 -4.80 -10.40 21.31
C LEU A 316 -3.67 -9.52 21.84
N HIS A 317 -2.83 -10.09 22.69
CA HIS A 317 -1.77 -9.38 23.39
C HIS A 317 -0.42 -9.53 22.68
N THR A 318 0.08 -8.42 22.15
CA THR A 318 1.34 -8.37 21.36
C THR A 318 2.44 -7.51 21.98
N LYS A 319 2.18 -6.85 23.12
CA LYS A 319 3.16 -5.95 23.76
C LYS A 319 4.26 -6.78 24.42
N THR A 320 5.51 -6.37 24.22
CA THR A 320 6.66 -6.98 24.89
C THR A 320 6.59 -6.74 26.40
N GLY A 321 6.58 -7.80 27.19
CA GLY A 321 6.44 -7.77 28.65
C GLY A 321 6.03 -9.13 29.21
N GLN A 322 5.58 -9.15 30.46
CA GLN A 322 5.06 -10.33 31.14
C GLN A 322 3.60 -10.16 31.51
N TYR A 323 2.83 -11.24 31.38
CA TYR A 323 1.41 -11.29 31.72
C TYR A 323 1.22 -12.32 32.81
N TYR A 324 0.54 -11.96 33.89
CA TYR A 324 0.43 -12.78 35.09
C TYR A 324 -1.02 -13.02 35.49
N SER A 325 -1.32 -14.22 35.99
CA SER A 325 -2.62 -14.59 36.55
C SER A 325 -2.50 -15.74 37.55
N SER A 326 -3.33 -15.78 38.60
CA SER A 326 -3.39 -16.86 39.57
C SER A 326 -4.35 -17.96 39.11
N LEU A 327 -3.91 -19.22 39.16
CA LEU A 327 -4.70 -20.36 38.71
C LEU A 327 -5.77 -20.75 39.73
N ILE A 328 -7.01 -20.31 39.47
CA ILE A 328 -8.18 -20.64 40.28
C ILE A 328 -9.32 -20.99 39.31
N SER A 329 -9.57 -22.27 39.09
CA SER A 329 -10.51 -22.75 38.06
C SER A 329 -11.99 -22.49 38.38
N LYS A 330 -12.35 -22.29 39.65
CA LYS A 330 -13.71 -21.88 40.04
C LYS A 330 -13.89 -20.41 39.69
N LYS A 331 -14.73 -20.09 38.71
CA LYS A 331 -15.04 -18.70 38.36
C LYS A 331 -15.57 -17.94 39.59
N LEU A 332 -14.83 -16.92 40.03
CA LEU A 332 -15.15 -16.08 41.18
C LEU A 332 -16.04 -14.89 40.79
N SER A 333 -16.58 -14.19 41.79
CA SER A 333 -17.22 -12.90 41.54
C SER A 333 -16.19 -11.88 41.02
N LYS A 334 -16.68 -10.79 40.41
CA LYS A 334 -15.81 -9.76 39.83
C LYS A 334 -14.79 -9.23 40.86
N ALA A 335 -15.24 -8.89 42.06
CA ALA A 335 -14.40 -8.31 43.11
C ALA A 335 -13.35 -9.29 43.64
N GLU A 336 -13.73 -10.56 43.82
CA GLU A 336 -12.81 -11.61 44.27
C GLU A 336 -11.77 -11.97 43.20
N ALA A 337 -12.20 -11.99 41.93
CA ALA A 337 -11.31 -12.26 40.81
C ALA A 337 -10.34 -11.10 40.54
N ASP A 338 -10.78 -9.84 40.75
CA ASP A 338 -9.94 -8.65 40.72
C ASP A 338 -8.86 -8.70 41.83
N ALA A 339 -9.25 -9.06 43.05
CA ALA A 339 -8.32 -9.18 44.18
C ALA A 339 -7.33 -10.35 44.03
N SER A 340 -7.78 -11.47 43.45
CA SER A 340 -6.96 -12.69 43.30
C SER A 340 -6.22 -12.77 41.97
N ASN A 341 -6.48 -11.84 41.04
CA ASN A 341 -5.99 -11.86 39.66
C ASN A 341 -6.21 -13.22 38.97
N GLN A 342 -7.45 -13.73 38.95
CA GLN A 342 -7.75 -15.12 38.62
C GLN A 342 -7.74 -15.46 37.12
N ALA A 343 -7.08 -16.56 36.74
CA ALA A 343 -7.32 -17.33 35.51
C ALA A 343 -8.11 -18.59 35.83
N TYR A 344 -9.30 -18.72 35.25
CA TYR A 344 -10.19 -19.88 35.48
C TYR A 344 -10.19 -20.90 34.33
N ASN A 345 -9.65 -20.54 33.16
CA ASN A 345 -9.51 -21.46 32.04
C ASN A 345 -8.25 -21.13 31.21
N VAL A 346 -7.45 -22.14 30.89
CA VAL A 346 -6.29 -22.03 30.00
C VAL A 346 -6.41 -23.10 28.94
N ARG A 347 -6.34 -22.70 27.67
CA ARG A 347 -6.45 -23.61 26.53
C ARG A 347 -5.59 -23.13 25.36
N ILE A 348 -5.38 -24.00 24.38
CA ILE A 348 -4.69 -23.67 23.14
C ILE A 348 -5.68 -23.86 21.98
N GLU A 349 -5.83 -22.83 21.16
CA GLU A 349 -6.67 -22.82 19.96
C GLU A 349 -5.78 -22.52 18.74
N GLY A 350 -5.40 -23.57 18.00
CA GLY A 350 -4.46 -23.44 16.88
C GLY A 350 -3.10 -22.93 17.34
N ASP A 351 -2.74 -21.72 16.92
CA ASP A 351 -1.48 -21.05 17.26
C ASP A 351 -1.63 -19.98 18.35
N GLN A 352 -2.69 -20.06 19.15
CA GLN A 352 -2.96 -19.15 20.25
C GLN A 352 -3.06 -19.88 21.59
N LEU A 353 -2.38 -19.36 22.61
CA LEU A 353 -2.71 -19.62 24.00
C LEU A 353 -3.84 -18.68 24.41
N VAL A 354 -4.93 -19.21 24.94
CA VAL A 354 -6.07 -18.45 25.43
C VAL A 354 -6.23 -18.62 26.93
N VAL A 355 -6.21 -17.52 27.66
CA VAL A 355 -6.39 -17.45 29.11
C VAL A 355 -7.68 -16.70 29.41
N SER A 356 -8.67 -17.37 29.99
CA SER A 356 -9.91 -16.74 30.43
C SER A 356 -9.78 -16.29 31.88
N GLY A 357 -9.97 -15.00 32.14
CA GLY A 357 -9.88 -14.46 33.49
C GLY A 357 -9.41 -13.01 33.55
N TYR A 358 -8.66 -12.71 34.61
CA TYR A 358 -8.01 -11.45 34.90
C TYR A 358 -6.51 -11.66 34.73
N MET A 359 -5.85 -10.69 34.10
CA MET A 359 -4.41 -10.69 33.96
C MET A 359 -3.85 -9.31 34.27
N LEU A 360 -2.64 -9.32 34.85
CA LEU A 360 -1.80 -8.15 35.01
C LEU A 360 -0.71 -8.15 33.95
N TYR A 361 -0.40 -6.98 33.41
CA TYR A 361 0.70 -6.76 32.46
C TYR A 361 1.83 -5.99 33.12
N TYR A 362 3.04 -6.52 32.97
CA TYR A 362 4.27 -5.92 33.45
C TYR A 362 5.17 -5.59 32.26
N LYS A 363 5.49 -4.30 32.10
CA LYS A 363 6.38 -3.84 31.01
C LYS A 363 7.80 -4.39 31.15
N LYS A 364 8.29 -4.55 32.39
CA LYS A 364 9.61 -5.13 32.68
C LYS A 364 9.44 -6.61 33.02
N ILE A 365 10.18 -7.44 32.30
CA ILE A 365 10.28 -8.89 32.57
C ILE A 365 10.96 -9.07 33.95
N ASP A 366 10.42 -9.99 34.74
CA ASP A 366 10.79 -10.34 36.12
C ASP A 366 10.52 -9.22 37.15
N SER A 367 9.54 -8.36 36.86
CA SER A 367 9.02 -7.37 37.81
C SER A 367 7.77 -7.89 38.50
N PHE A 368 7.77 -7.92 39.84
CA PHE A 368 6.61 -8.31 40.65
C PHE A 368 5.81 -7.12 41.19
N PHE A 369 6.27 -5.89 40.94
CA PHE A 369 5.62 -4.65 41.36
C PHE A 369 5.12 -3.84 40.16
N GLY A 370 3.96 -3.19 40.31
CA GLY A 370 3.46 -2.19 39.36
C GLY A 370 2.85 -2.74 38.06
N GLY A 371 2.11 -3.86 38.12
CA GLY A 371 1.42 -4.42 36.96
C GLY A 371 0.12 -3.69 36.63
N ASP A 372 -0.14 -3.44 35.34
CA ASP A 372 -1.38 -2.83 34.83
C ASP A 372 -2.44 -3.91 34.57
N SER A 373 -3.68 -3.70 35.01
CA SER A 373 -4.80 -4.59 34.66
C SER A 373 -5.18 -4.43 33.18
N ILE A 374 -5.33 -5.54 32.45
CA ILE A 374 -5.56 -5.52 30.99
C ILE A 374 -6.90 -6.10 30.53
N GLY A 375 -7.84 -6.29 31.45
CA GLY A 375 -9.20 -6.71 31.12
C GLY A 375 -9.81 -7.65 32.15
N HIS A 376 -11.10 -7.47 32.40
CA HIS A 376 -11.87 -8.22 33.38
C HIS A 376 -12.75 -9.26 32.66
N ASN A 377 -12.71 -10.54 33.07
CA ASN A 377 -13.59 -11.59 32.54
C ASN A 377 -13.56 -11.78 31.00
N VAL A 378 -12.40 -11.56 30.36
CA VAL A 378 -12.21 -11.75 28.92
C VAL A 378 -11.31 -12.95 28.61
N ASN A 379 -11.32 -13.37 27.34
CA ASN A 379 -10.37 -14.35 26.80
C ASN A 379 -9.14 -13.62 26.30
N HIS A 380 -8.02 -13.69 27.00
CA HIS A 380 -6.73 -13.13 26.60
C HIS A 380 -6.00 -14.11 25.68
N SER A 381 -5.75 -13.71 24.44
CA SER A 381 -5.08 -14.52 23.42
C SER A 381 -3.63 -14.09 23.24
N PHE A 382 -2.72 -15.07 23.13
CA PHE A 382 -1.29 -14.86 22.92
C PHE A 382 -0.82 -15.72 21.77
N LYS A 383 -0.10 -15.13 20.81
CA LYS A 383 0.49 -15.90 19.70
C LYS A 383 1.58 -16.82 20.25
N ILE A 384 1.44 -18.13 20.06
CA ILE A 384 2.47 -19.11 20.36
C ILE A 384 3.06 -19.67 19.05
N THR A 385 4.27 -20.21 19.15
CA THR A 385 4.98 -20.86 18.03
C THR A 385 5.60 -22.16 18.51
N ASP A 386 6.26 -22.89 17.62
CA ASP A 386 6.99 -24.10 18.01
C ASP A 386 8.29 -23.80 18.78
N LYS A 387 8.66 -22.52 18.87
CA LYS A 387 9.76 -22.03 19.72
C LYS A 387 9.29 -21.56 21.10
N THR A 388 7.98 -21.53 21.36
CA THR A 388 7.45 -21.13 22.66
C THR A 388 7.81 -22.18 23.70
N VAL A 389 8.52 -21.76 24.75
CA VAL A 389 8.91 -22.64 25.86
C VAL A 389 7.75 -22.77 26.83
N PHE A 390 7.31 -24.00 27.11
CA PHE A 390 6.35 -24.28 28.17
C PHE A 390 7.08 -24.93 29.35
N ARG A 391 6.96 -24.36 30.54
CA ARG A 391 7.65 -24.89 31.72
C ARG A 391 6.87 -24.73 33.02
N ALA A 392 7.27 -25.46 34.06
CA ALA A 392 6.84 -25.23 35.43
C ALA A 392 8.06 -25.10 36.34
N VAL A 393 7.96 -24.20 37.32
CA VAL A 393 9.01 -23.91 38.29
C VAL A 393 8.40 -23.93 39.69
N SER A 394 9.07 -24.58 40.63
CA SER A 394 8.64 -24.63 42.03
C SER A 394 9.82 -24.25 42.92
N GLY A 395 9.83 -23.01 43.42
CA GLY A 395 10.95 -22.47 44.21
C GLY A 395 12.30 -22.61 43.50
N LEU A 396 13.27 -23.26 44.16
CA LEU A 396 14.63 -23.49 43.64
C LEU A 396 14.77 -24.81 42.85
N ALA A 397 13.67 -25.54 42.62
CA ALA A 397 13.72 -26.79 41.87
C ALA A 397 14.08 -26.57 40.40
N THR A 398 14.72 -27.57 39.80
CA THR A 398 15.01 -27.56 38.35
C THR A 398 13.70 -27.42 37.55
N PRO A 399 13.62 -26.49 36.58
CA PRO A 399 12.42 -26.31 35.76
C PRO A 399 12.04 -27.58 35.01
N SER A 400 10.77 -27.94 35.04
CA SER A 400 10.20 -29.00 34.18
C SER A 400 9.73 -28.38 32.88
N TYR A 401 10.09 -28.97 31.74
CA TYR A 401 9.71 -28.50 30.40
C TYR A 401 8.68 -29.42 29.77
N PHE A 402 7.78 -28.84 28.98
CA PHE A 402 6.64 -29.54 28.42
C PHE A 402 6.47 -29.20 26.94
N ASN A 403 5.91 -30.13 26.17
CA ASN A 403 5.23 -29.76 24.94
C ASN A 403 3.83 -29.17 25.24
N LYS A 404 3.16 -28.62 24.22
CA LYS A 404 1.84 -27.96 24.37
C LYS A 404 0.79 -28.84 25.07
N THR A 405 0.73 -30.12 24.72
CA THR A 405 -0.24 -31.07 25.26
C THR A 405 0.09 -31.44 26.71
N GLU A 406 1.36 -31.73 26.99
CA GLU A 406 1.85 -32.02 28.34
C GLU A 406 1.63 -30.84 29.29
N PHE A 407 1.88 -29.61 28.82
CA PHE A 407 1.66 -28.41 29.61
C PHE A 407 0.18 -28.24 29.98
N LEU A 408 -0.73 -28.46 29.04
CA LEU A 408 -2.18 -28.40 29.32
C LEU A 408 -2.63 -29.52 30.27
N ASN A 409 -2.02 -30.69 30.21
CA ASN A 409 -2.28 -31.76 31.18
C ASN A 409 -1.77 -31.38 32.57
N TYR A 410 -0.56 -30.80 32.65
CA TYR A 410 -0.02 -30.28 33.91
C TYR A 410 -0.89 -29.15 34.48
N TYR A 411 -1.31 -28.20 33.65
CA TYR A 411 -2.29 -27.17 34.02
C TYR A 411 -3.56 -27.77 34.63
N LYS A 412 -4.14 -28.82 34.04
CA LYS A 412 -5.36 -29.46 34.58
C LYS A 412 -5.16 -30.01 35.99
N LEU A 413 -3.95 -30.44 36.34
CA LEU A 413 -3.61 -30.91 37.70
C LEU A 413 -3.50 -29.76 38.69
N CYS A 414 -3.04 -28.58 38.25
CA CYS A 414 -2.78 -27.45 39.12
C CYS A 414 -3.72 -26.24 38.92
N LYS A 415 -4.79 -26.37 38.15
CA LYS A 415 -5.69 -25.25 37.78
C LYS A 415 -6.44 -24.60 38.95
N ASN A 416 -6.36 -25.16 40.16
CA ASN A 416 -7.06 -24.65 41.35
C ASN A 416 -6.16 -24.55 42.58
N THR A 417 -4.86 -24.36 42.38
CA THR A 417 -3.86 -24.32 43.46
C THR A 417 -3.47 -22.90 43.85
N GLY A 418 -3.88 -21.88 43.09
CA GLY A 418 -3.42 -20.50 43.28
C GLY A 418 -2.03 -20.22 42.70
N LEU A 419 -1.38 -21.21 42.06
CA LEU A 419 -0.09 -21.01 41.39
C LEU A 419 -0.19 -19.92 40.31
N GLY A 420 0.91 -19.23 40.06
CA GLY A 420 1.02 -18.20 39.05
C GLY A 420 1.17 -18.77 37.64
N LEU A 421 0.33 -18.34 36.71
CA LEU A 421 0.53 -18.46 35.27
C LEU A 421 1.22 -17.19 34.75
N VAL A 422 2.39 -17.35 34.15
CA VAL A 422 3.19 -16.28 33.55
C VAL A 422 3.30 -16.50 32.04
N VAL A 423 2.98 -15.48 31.24
CA VAL A 423 3.20 -15.47 29.79
C VAL A 423 4.17 -14.34 29.44
N THR A 424 5.37 -14.70 28.99
CA THR A 424 6.38 -13.73 28.55
C THR A 424 6.24 -13.50 27.05
N VAL A 425 5.93 -12.27 26.65
CA VAL A 425 5.77 -11.87 25.26
C VAL A 425 6.97 -11.03 24.82
N LYS A 426 7.53 -11.35 23.65
CA LYS A 426 8.55 -10.54 22.97
C LYS A 426 8.19 -10.41 21.51
N ASN A 427 8.21 -9.17 20.99
CA ASN A 427 7.94 -8.87 19.58
C ASN A 427 6.62 -9.48 19.05
N GLY A 428 5.56 -9.44 19.87
CA GLY A 428 4.24 -9.93 19.47
C GLY A 428 4.01 -11.44 19.64
N VAL A 429 4.98 -12.19 20.17
CA VAL A 429 4.91 -13.65 20.34
C VAL A 429 5.21 -14.02 21.79
N ALA A 430 4.41 -14.93 22.35
CA ALA A 430 4.72 -15.57 23.63
C ALA A 430 5.95 -16.46 23.46
N THR A 431 7.08 -16.02 24.01
CA THR A 431 8.34 -16.79 23.99
C THR A 431 8.39 -17.83 25.10
N GLU A 432 7.68 -17.58 26.20
CA GLU A 432 7.62 -18.50 27.34
C GLU A 432 6.23 -18.46 27.99
N VAL A 433 5.74 -19.64 28.39
CA VAL A 433 4.54 -19.84 29.20
C VAL A 433 4.94 -20.70 30.40
N MET A 434 4.73 -20.18 31.59
CA MET A 434 5.24 -20.79 32.82
C MET A 434 4.15 -20.89 33.88
N ILE A 435 4.13 -22.01 34.62
CA ILE A 435 3.39 -22.13 35.88
C ILE A 435 4.41 -22.11 37.02
N ALA A 436 4.29 -21.17 37.95
CA ALA A 436 5.25 -20.94 39.03
C ALA A 436 4.55 -20.84 40.39
N SER A 437 5.22 -21.37 41.43
CA SER A 437 4.81 -21.22 42.84
C SER A 437 5.41 -19.99 43.49
#